data_AF-A0A1S9D2F2-F1
#
_entry.id   AF-A0A1S9D2F2-F1
#
_cell.length_a   1.000
_cell.length_b   1.000
_cell.length_c   1.000
_cell.angle_alpha   90.00
_cell.angle_beta   90.00
_cell.angle_gamma   90.00
#
_symmetry.space_group_name_H-M   'P 1'
#
loop_
_entity.id
_entity.type
_entity.pdbx_description
1 polymer ?
#
loop_
_entity_poly.entity_id
_entity_poly.type
_entity_poly.pdbx_seq_one_letter_code
_entity_poly.pdbx_strand_id
1 'polypeptide(L)' 'MPFAMGAYVVTFEDYERFCDDTKLGKPEDLRWGRARRPVINVSWEDARAYCAWLGEQSGRNYRLPSETEWEYACRAGRR' A
#
# COMPACT_ATOMS: atom_id res chain seq x y z
N MET A 1 -11.07 -17.58 8.39
CA MET A 1 -9.61 -17.47 8.63
C MET A 1 -9.31 -16.04 9.07
N PRO A 2 -8.49 -15.83 10.12
CA PRO A 2 -8.09 -14.48 10.52
C PRO A 2 -7.19 -13.85 9.44
N PHE A 3 -7.33 -12.54 9.24
CA PHE A 3 -6.49 -11.75 8.34
C PHE A 3 -5.97 -10.50 9.07
N ALA A 4 -4.89 -9.92 8.55
CA ALA A 4 -4.37 -8.63 9.01
C ALA A 4 -4.48 -7.61 7.87
N MET A 5 -4.83 -6.38 8.21
CA MET A 5 -4.86 -5.24 7.27
C MET A 5 -3.98 -4.13 7.82
N GLY A 6 -3.31 -3.39 6.93
CA GLY A 6 -2.53 -2.22 7.33
C GLY A 6 -3.43 -1.22 8.08
N ALA A 7 -2.97 -0.75 9.24
CA ALA A 7 -3.70 0.25 10.02
C ALA A 7 -3.72 1.62 9.32
N TYR A 8 -2.74 1.85 8.43
CA TYR A 8 -2.59 3.07 7.65
C TYR A 8 -2.46 2.73 6.17
N VAL A 9 -2.86 3.69 5.35
CA VAL A 9 -2.59 3.69 3.90
C VAL A 9 -1.09 3.77 3.64
N VAL A 10 -0.65 3.17 2.54
CA VAL A 10 0.76 3.20 2.12
C VAL A 10 1.16 4.66 1.85
N THR A 11 2.27 5.07 2.45
CA THR A 11 2.75 6.45 2.34
C THR A 11 3.70 6.62 1.16
N PHE A 12 3.94 7.87 0.74
CA PHE A 12 4.98 8.18 -0.23
C PHE A 12 6.35 7.68 0.23
N GLU A 13 6.68 7.82 1.52
CA GLU A 13 7.95 7.34 2.08
C GLU A 13 8.11 5.81 1.92
N ASP A 14 7.05 5.04 2.20
CA ASP A 14 7.09 3.59 2.02
C ASP A 14 7.18 3.20 0.54
N TYR A 15 6.42 3.88 -0.32
CA TYR A 15 6.39 3.58 -1.75
C TYR A 15 7.69 4.00 -2.46
N GLU A 16 8.35 5.06 -2.01
CA GLU A 16 9.64 5.47 -2.55
C GLU A 16 10.72 4.41 -2.34
N ARG A 17 10.69 3.67 -1.22
CA ARG A 17 11.59 2.53 -1.00
C ARG A 17 11.40 1.43 -2.05
N PHE A 18 10.14 1.17 -2.43
CA PHE A 18 9.82 0.25 -3.51
C PHE A 18 10.34 0.76 -4.86
N CYS A 19 10.13 2.05 -5.16
CA CYS A 19 10.65 2.65 -6.39
C CYS A 19 12.18 2.61 -6.46
N ASP A 20 12.87 2.85 -5.35
CA ASP A 20 14.33 2.86 -5.30
C ASP A 20 14.93 1.45 -5.54
N ASP A 21 14.27 0.40 -5.05
CA ASP A 21 14.70 -1.00 -5.25
C ASP A 21 14.35 -1.55 -6.64
N THR A 22 13.13 -1.26 -7.11
CA THR A 22 12.66 -1.72 -8.44
C THR A 22 13.13 -0.82 -9.59
N LYS A 23 13.73 0.33 -9.28
CA LYS A 23 14.10 1.40 -10.22
C LYS A 23 12.93 1.91 -11.07
N LEU A 24 11.70 1.79 -10.53
CA LEU A 24 10.50 2.35 -11.14
C LEU A 24 10.42 3.86 -10.91
N GLY A 25 9.76 4.56 -11.84
CA GLY A 25 9.50 5.99 -11.71
C GLY A 25 8.65 6.31 -10.49
N LYS A 26 9.03 7.33 -9.73
CA LYS A 26 8.27 7.77 -8.54
C LYS A 26 6.96 8.43 -9.00
N PRO A 27 5.82 8.11 -8.36
CA PRO A 27 4.54 8.71 -8.72
C PRO A 27 4.54 10.21 -8.43
N GLU A 28 3.82 10.97 -9.27
CA GLU A 28 3.70 12.41 -9.12
C GLU A 28 2.85 12.77 -7.89
N ASP A 29 3.34 13.70 -7.06
CA ASP A 29 2.70 14.13 -5.82
C ASP A 29 1.72 15.30 -6.03
N LEU A 30 1.54 15.78 -7.27
CA LEU A 30 0.65 16.89 -7.66
C LEU A 30 0.83 18.15 -6.79
N ARG A 31 2.06 18.40 -6.31
CA ARG A 31 2.40 19.47 -5.36
C ARG A 31 1.64 19.39 -4.02
N TRP A 32 1.03 18.26 -3.71
CA TRP A 32 0.34 18.01 -2.44
C TRP A 32 1.34 17.77 -1.30
N GLY A 33 2.57 17.37 -1.62
CA GLY A 33 3.64 17.07 -0.67
C GLY A 33 3.79 15.57 -0.40
N ARG A 34 5.02 15.17 -0.03
CA ARG A 34 5.46 13.78 0.17
C ARG A 34 5.57 13.39 1.64
N ALA A 35 6.42 12.40 1.95
CA ALA A 35 6.66 11.78 3.25
C ALA A 35 5.51 10.88 3.72
N ARG A 36 4.99 11.10 4.93
CA ARG A 36 3.96 10.25 5.57
C ARG A 36 2.55 10.44 5.01
N ARG A 37 2.42 11.13 3.87
CA ARG A 37 1.16 11.31 3.16
C ARG A 37 0.83 10.08 2.32
N PRO A 38 -0.45 9.76 2.11
CA PRO A 38 -0.84 8.66 1.24
C PRO A 38 -0.26 8.83 -0.15
N VAL A 39 0.33 7.77 -0.68
CA VAL A 39 0.76 7.75 -2.08
C VAL A 39 -0.48 7.86 -2.99
N ILE A 40 -0.38 8.69 -4.03
CA ILE A 40 -1.41 8.87 -5.05
C ILE A 40 -0.82 8.64 -6.43
N ASN A 41 -1.68 8.57 -7.46
CA ASN A 41 -1.29 8.30 -8.85
C ASN A 41 -0.58 6.95 -9.02
N VAL A 42 -1.04 5.92 -8.31
CA VAL A 42 -0.54 4.54 -8.41
C VAL A 42 -1.56 3.70 -9.14
N SER A 43 -1.13 2.93 -10.15
CA SER A 43 -2.01 2.00 -10.85
C SER A 43 -2.33 0.77 -9.99
N TRP A 44 -3.40 0.05 -10.32
CA TRP A 44 -3.73 -1.19 -9.61
C TRP A 44 -2.64 -2.26 -9.77
N GLU A 45 -2.01 -2.31 -10.94
CA GLU A 45 -0.91 -3.23 -11.22
C GLU A 45 0.31 -2.91 -10.36
N ASP A 46 0.66 -1.63 -10.24
CA ASP A 46 1.76 -1.18 -9.39
C ASP A 46 1.48 -1.44 -7.91
N ALA A 47 0.24 -1.26 -7.46
CA ALA A 47 -0.17 -1.57 -6.09
C ALA A 47 -0.01 -3.07 -5.78
N ARG A 48 -0.29 -3.95 -6.76
CA ARG A 48 -0.02 -5.39 -6.63
C ARG A 48 1.46 -5.71 -6.63
N ALA A 49 2.24 -5.08 -7.50
CA ALA A 49 3.68 -5.25 -7.54
C ALA A 49 4.31 -4.83 -6.20
N TYR A 50 3.85 -3.73 -5.62
CA TYR A 50 4.25 -3.30 -4.28
C TYR A 50 3.94 -4.34 -3.20
N CYS A 51 2.74 -4.92 -3.19
CA CYS A 51 2.41 -6.01 -2.26
C CYS A 51 3.32 -7.22 -2.43
N ALA A 52 3.61 -7.63 -3.67
CA ALA A 52 4.50 -8.75 -3.95
C ALA A 52 5.93 -8.47 -3.44
N TRP A 53 6.48 -7.31 -3.81
CA TRP A 53 7.80 -6.86 -3.34
C TRP A 53 7.88 -6.79 -1.82
N LEU A 54 6.88 -6.19 -1.16
CA LEU A 54 6.85 -6.11 0.30
C LEU A 54 6.85 -7.50 0.93
N GLY A 55 6.21 -8.46 0.28
CA GLY A 55 6.22 -9.84 0.72
C GLY A 55 7.57 -10.52 0.59
N GLU A 56 8.30 -10.26 -0.49
CA GLU A 56 9.69 -10.72 -0.67
C GLU A 56 10.62 -10.12 0.40
N GLN A 57 10.49 -8.82 0.69
CA GLN A 57 11.34 -8.12 1.66
C GLN A 57 11.09 -8.56 3.11
N SER A 58 9.85 -8.90 3.45
CA SER A 58 9.44 -9.23 4.83
C SER A 58 9.30 -10.73 5.09
N GLY A 59 9.37 -11.56 4.05
CA GLY A 59 9.09 -13.00 4.13
C GLY A 59 7.63 -13.36 4.43
N ARG A 60 6.69 -12.43 4.21
CA ARG A 60 5.25 -12.65 4.47
C ARG A 60 4.45 -12.45 3.20
N ASN A 61 3.28 -13.08 3.10
CA ASN A 61 2.41 -12.88 1.93
C ASN A 61 1.54 -11.62 2.10
N TYR A 62 1.80 -10.59 1.31
CA TYR A 62 0.99 -9.38 1.23
C TYR A 62 0.17 -9.34 -0.06
N ARG A 63 -1.07 -8.84 0.04
CA ARG A 63 -1.97 -8.62 -1.10
C ARG A 63 -2.90 -7.45 -0.83
N LEU A 64 -3.54 -6.97 -1.89
CA LEU A 64 -4.67 -6.06 -1.75
C LEU A 64 -5.85 -6.75 -1.04
N PRO A 65 -6.57 -6.04 -0.17
CA PRO A 65 -7.77 -6.57 0.45
C PRO A 65 -8.87 -6.75 -0.61
N SER A 66 -9.73 -7.74 -0.40
CA SER A 66 -10.99 -7.80 -1.14
C SER A 66 -11.93 -6.69 -0.68
N GLU A 67 -12.93 -6.35 -1.50
CA GLU A 67 -13.94 -5.35 -1.14
C GLU A 67 -14.64 -5.69 0.19
N THR A 68 -15.02 -6.95 0.38
CA THR A 68 -15.64 -7.41 1.63
C THR A 68 -14.71 -7.28 2.85
N GLU A 69 -13.42 -7.60 2.70
CA GLU A 69 -12.45 -7.43 3.79
C GLU A 69 -12.23 -5.95 4.13
N TRP A 70 -12.22 -5.09 3.10
CA TRP A 70 -12.09 -3.65 3.26
C TRP A 70 -13.31 -3.06 3.95
N GLU A 71 -14.52 -3.40 3.49
CA GLU A 71 -15.76 -3.00 4.15
C GLU A 71 -15.83 -3.48 5.60
N TYR A 72 -15.44 -4.72 5.86
CA TYR A 72 -15.40 -5.27 7.22
C TYR A 72 -14.45 -4.46 8.11
N ALA A 73 -13.24 -4.19 7.64
CA ALA A 73 -12.26 -3.40 8.39
C ALA A 73 -12.74 -1.96 8.64
N CYS A 74 -13.38 -1.31 7.66
CA CYS A 74 -13.93 0.03 7.80
C CYS A 74 -15.16 0.08 8.73
N ARG A 75 -15.99 -0.97 8.76
CA ARG A 75 -17.18 -1.06 9.62
C ARG A 75 -16.84 -1.50 11.05
N ALA A 76 -15.72 -2.20 11.26
CA ALA A 76 -15.28 -2.70 12.56
C ALA A 76 -14.94 -1.59 13.59
N GLY A 77 -14.96 -0.31 13.19
CA GLY A 77 -14.92 0.84 14.10
C GLY A 77 -16.25 1.19 14.79
N ARG A 78 -17.32 0.39 14.61
CA ARG A 78 -18.59 0.55 15.36
C ARG A 78 -18.72 -0.47 16.48
N ARG A 79 -18.16 -0.16 17.65
CA ARG A 79 -18.75 -0.55 18.94
C ARG A 79 -18.26 0.36 20.06
#